data_AF-A0A944P7L0-F1
#
_entry.id   AF-A0A944P7L0-F1
#
_cell.length_a   1.000
_cell.length_b   1.000
_cell.length_c   1.000
_cell.angle_alpha   90.00
_cell.angle_beta   90.00
_cell.angle_gamma   90.00
#
_symmetry.space_group_name_H-M   'P 1'
#
loop_
_entity.id
_entity.type
_entity.pdbx_description
1 polymer ?
#
loop_
_entity_poly.entity_id
_entity_poly.type
_entity_poly.pdbx_seq_one_letter_code
_entity_poly.pdbx_strand_id
1 'polypeptide(L)'
;MREEAAQDGCLDGVVLRGRGAKTVYAITSLTPAQATPAQLAKLMQNHWAVEALHHVRDVTYGEDSSRVRTGTAPRAMATLRNLAIGLMRQAGWTNIAAATDHYRSRPDHATAMLDLAV
;
A
#
# COMPACT_ATOMS: atom_id res chain seq x y z
N MET A 1 14.54 37.44 41.19
CA MET A 1 15.68 38.34 40.93
C MET A 1 16.37 37.83 39.68
N ARG A 2 16.09 38.50 38.54
CA ARG A 2 16.83 38.52 37.26
C ARG A 2 16.99 37.21 36.46
N GLU A 3 16.91 37.16 35.13
CA GLU A 3 16.34 38.01 34.06
C GLU A 3 16.59 37.28 32.72
N GLU A 4 15.61 37.32 31.80
CA GLU A 4 15.72 37.41 30.31
C GLU A 4 16.45 36.34 29.45
N ALA A 5 16.08 36.02 28.20
CA ALA A 5 15.12 36.56 27.21
C ALA A 5 14.69 35.40 26.26
N ALA A 6 13.40 35.18 25.98
CA ALA A 6 12.67 35.68 24.81
C ALA A 6 13.41 35.53 23.46
N GLN A 7 12.87 34.66 22.59
CA GLN A 7 12.83 34.89 21.15
C GLN A 7 11.58 34.21 20.58
N ASP A 8 10.53 35.04 20.45
CA ASP A 8 9.31 34.76 19.71
C ASP A 8 9.62 34.71 18.21
N GLY A 9 9.12 33.66 17.56
CA GLY A 9 9.05 33.54 16.11
C GLY A 9 7.73 32.90 15.74
N CYS A 10 6.76 33.75 15.41
CA CYS A 10 5.42 33.43 14.96
C CYS A 10 5.41 32.29 13.92
N LEU A 11 4.76 31.17 14.24
CA LEU A 11 4.28 30.21 13.26
C LEU A 11 2.76 30.18 13.37
N ASP A 12 2.10 30.69 12.32
CA ASP A 12 0.65 30.67 12.15
C ASP A 12 0.07 29.31 12.55
N GLY A 13 -0.78 29.36 13.57
CA GLY A 13 -1.33 28.19 14.22
C GLY A 13 -2.32 27.45 13.33
N VAL A 14 -1.90 26.30 12.80
CA VAL A 14 -2.82 25.17 12.64
C VAL A 14 -2.63 24.27 13.86
N VAL A 15 -3.52 24.42 14.84
CA VAL A 15 -3.61 23.49 15.99
C VAL A 15 -4.18 22.17 15.48
N LEU A 16 -3.34 21.27 14.97
CA LEU A 16 -3.69 19.87 14.81
C LEU A 16 -3.59 19.19 16.18
N ARG A 17 -4.69 19.22 16.94
CA ARG A 17 -4.80 18.57 18.25
C ARG A 17 -4.90 17.04 18.08
N GLY A 18 -3.76 16.39 17.86
CA GLY A 18 -3.61 14.93 17.98
C GLY A 18 -2.95 14.57 19.31
N ARG A 19 -3.59 13.72 20.13
CA ARG A 19 -2.95 13.17 21.35
C ARG A 19 -1.94 12.10 20.96
N GLY A 20 -0.65 12.39 21.20
CA GLY A 20 0.46 11.44 21.13
C GLY A 20 1.36 11.66 19.91
N ALA A 21 2.61 12.08 20.15
CA ALA A 21 3.66 11.99 19.15
C ALA A 21 4.17 10.54 19.11
N LYS A 22 4.13 9.90 17.93
CA LYS A 22 4.73 8.58 17.72
C LYS A 22 6.09 8.77 17.05
N THR A 23 7.15 8.50 17.79
CA THR A 23 8.51 8.44 17.23
C THR A 23 8.74 7.04 16.64
N VAL A 24 9.15 6.98 15.37
CA VAL A 24 9.52 5.74 14.68
C VAL A 24 10.98 5.84 14.27
N TYR A 25 11.77 4.85 14.64
CA TYR A 25 13.17 4.72 14.22
C TYR A 25 13.24 3.77 13.03
N ALA A 26 13.95 4.18 11.98
CA ALA A 26 14.19 3.36 10.80
C ALA A 26 15.69 3.15 10.61
N ILE A 27 16.04 1.96 10.11
CA ILE A 27 17.42 1.59 9.75
C ILE A 27 17.47 1.48 8.23
N THR A 28 18.48 2.09 7.62
CA THR A 28 18.68 2.05 6.17
C THR A 28 20.14 1.84 5.84
N SER A 29 20.41 1.12 4.75
CA SER A 29 21.75 0.99 4.17
C SER A 29 22.13 2.19 3.28
N LEU A 30 21.19 3.11 3.04
CA LEU A 30 21.44 4.32 2.25
C LEU A 30 22.23 5.33 3.06
N THR A 31 23.30 5.86 2.46
CA THR A 31 24.11 6.93 3.04
C THR A 31 23.44 8.30 2.90
N PRO A 32 23.85 9.31 3.68
CA PRO A 32 23.31 10.68 3.55
C PRO A 32 23.49 11.31 2.15
N ALA A 33 24.49 10.86 1.38
CA ALA A 33 24.69 11.30 0.01
C ALA A 33 23.72 10.64 -1.00
N GLN A 34 23.14 9.47 -0.65
CA GLN A 34 22.25 8.70 -1.52
C GLN A 34 20.77 9.03 -1.30
N ALA A 35 20.38 9.44 -0.09
CA ALA A 35 18.99 9.78 0.21
C ALA A 35 18.89 10.88 1.27
N THR A 36 18.09 11.88 0.96
CA THR A 36 17.70 12.93 1.90
C THR A 36 16.67 12.40 2.91
N PRO A 37 16.53 13.05 4.09
CA PRO A 37 15.50 12.68 5.07
C PRO A 37 14.08 12.65 4.48
N ALA A 38 13.74 13.57 3.58
CA ALA A 38 12.44 13.60 2.92
C ALA A 38 12.21 12.40 1.99
N GLN A 39 13.25 11.96 1.26
CA GLN A 39 13.17 10.76 0.43
C GLN A 39 13.01 9.50 1.29
N LEU A 40 13.73 9.39 2.41
CA LEU A 40 13.58 8.28 3.35
C LEU A 40 12.16 8.26 3.95
N ALA A 41 11.63 9.40 4.37
CA ALA A 41 10.26 9.51 4.87
C ALA A 41 9.23 9.06 3.81
N LYS A 42 9.42 9.45 2.55
CA LYS A 42 8.55 9.02 1.44
C LYS A 42 8.64 7.51 1.19
N LEU A 43 9.83 6.92 1.23
CA LEU A 43 10.00 5.47 1.11
C LEU A 43 9.29 4.72 2.24
N MET A 44 9.43 5.20 3.48
CA MET A 44 8.74 4.63 4.64
C MET A 44 7.22 4.75 4.53
N GLN A 45 6.71 5.90 4.07
CA GLN A 45 5.27 6.08 3.85
C GLN A 45 4.76 5.16 2.73
N ASN A 46 5.50 5.06 1.63
CA ASN A 46 5.15 4.20 0.50
C ASN A 46 5.21 2.71 0.85
N HIS A 47 5.98 2.31 1.85
CA HIS A 47 6.01 0.91 2.32
C HIS A 47 4.62 0.41 2.75
N TRP A 48 3.77 1.29 3.30
CA TRP A 48 2.39 0.96 3.66
C TRP A 48 1.51 0.55 2.48
N ALA A 49 1.93 0.81 1.24
CA ALA A 49 1.23 0.30 0.06
C ALA A 49 1.23 -1.24 -0.02
N VAL A 50 2.18 -1.91 0.64
CA VAL A 50 2.18 -3.38 0.79
C VAL A 50 1.01 -3.83 1.65
N GLU A 51 0.75 -3.14 2.76
CA GLU A 51 -0.38 -3.45 3.64
C GLU A 51 -1.72 -3.17 2.95
N ALA A 52 -1.80 -2.09 2.17
CA ALA A 52 -2.96 -1.83 1.34
C ALA A 52 -3.23 -2.96 0.33
N LEU A 53 -2.17 -3.58 -0.22
CA LEU A 53 -2.31 -4.75 -1.08
C LEU A 53 -2.83 -5.99 -0.31
N HIS A 54 -2.36 -6.21 0.92
CA HIS A 54 -2.87 -7.28 1.78
C HIS A 54 -4.37 -7.13 2.03
N HIS A 55 -4.80 -5.92 2.40
CA HIS A 55 -6.22 -5.66 2.64
C HIS A 55 -7.10 -5.98 1.42
N VAL A 56 -6.67 -5.60 0.20
CA VAL A 56 -7.40 -5.96 -1.03
C VAL A 56 -7.47 -7.48 -1.19
N ARG A 57 -6.40 -8.21 -0.89
CA ARG A 57 -6.38 -9.68 -1.02
C ARG A 57 -7.28 -10.35 0.00
N ASP A 58 -7.25 -9.88 1.24
CA ASP A 58 -8.01 -10.44 2.35
C ASP A 58 -9.51 -10.20 2.15
N VAL A 59 -9.88 -8.96 1.81
CA VAL A 59 -11.29 -8.57 1.73
C VAL A 59 -11.87 -8.78 0.33
N THR A 60 -11.27 -8.21 -0.71
CA THR A 60 -11.85 -8.26 -2.07
C THR A 60 -11.76 -9.66 -2.67
N TYR A 61 -10.66 -10.37 -2.39
CA TYR A 61 -10.45 -11.75 -2.87
C TYR A 61 -10.78 -12.83 -1.83
N GLY A 62 -11.25 -12.43 -0.65
CA GLY A 62 -11.67 -13.34 0.41
C GLY A 62 -10.56 -14.28 0.87
N GLU A 63 -9.29 -13.86 0.83
CA GLU A 63 -8.16 -14.72 1.20
C GLU A 63 -8.32 -15.29 2.62
N ASP A 64 -8.74 -14.48 3.58
CA ASP A 64 -9.01 -14.91 4.96
C ASP A 64 -10.10 -15.98 5.05
N SER A 65 -11.13 -15.85 4.22
CA SER A 65 -12.25 -16.80 4.17
C SER A 65 -11.93 -18.10 3.43
N SER A 66 -10.80 -18.17 2.72
CA SER A 66 -10.39 -19.32 1.91
C SER A 66 -10.11 -20.55 2.77
N ARG A 67 -10.71 -21.69 2.42
CA ARG A 67 -10.47 -22.98 3.10
C ARG A 67 -9.27 -23.76 2.54
N VAL A 68 -8.57 -23.22 1.55
CA VAL A 68 -7.38 -23.84 0.96
C VAL A 68 -6.23 -23.83 1.99
N ARG A 69 -5.79 -25.00 2.44
CA ARG A 69 -4.79 -25.17 3.51
C ARG A 69 -3.73 -26.26 3.26
N THR A 70 -3.80 -26.99 2.15
CA THR A 70 -2.96 -28.18 1.92
C THR A 70 -1.88 -27.92 0.87
N GLY A 71 -0.68 -28.48 1.12
CA GLY A 71 0.43 -28.47 0.17
C GLY A 71 0.82 -27.07 -0.33
N THR A 72 1.02 -26.94 -1.63
CA THR A 72 1.43 -25.68 -2.28
C THR A 72 0.26 -24.76 -2.64
N ALA A 73 -0.99 -25.21 -2.42
CA ALA A 73 -2.18 -24.52 -2.88
C ALA A 73 -2.37 -23.11 -2.26
N PRO A 74 -2.12 -22.87 -0.95
CA PRO A 74 -2.21 -21.51 -0.39
C PRO A 74 -1.29 -20.51 -1.09
N ARG A 75 -0.04 -20.92 -1.36
CA ARG A 75 0.94 -20.10 -2.06
C ARG A 75 0.53 -19.85 -3.52
N ALA A 76 0.07 -20.87 -4.22
CA ALA A 76 -0.43 -20.72 -5.59
C ALA A 76 -1.60 -19.72 -5.65
N MET A 77 -2.55 -19.81 -4.71
CA MET A 77 -3.68 -18.88 -4.64
C MET A 77 -3.24 -17.44 -4.34
N ALA A 78 -2.29 -17.23 -3.43
CA ALA A 78 -1.72 -15.91 -3.18
C ALA A 78 -1.04 -15.33 -4.43
N THR A 79 -0.28 -16.15 -5.17
CA THR A 79 0.34 -15.75 -6.44
C THR A 79 -0.71 -15.36 -7.49
N LEU A 80 -1.75 -16.17 -7.69
CA LEU A 80 -2.80 -15.89 -8.67
C LEU A 80 -3.57 -14.60 -8.34
N ARG A 81 -3.90 -14.38 -7.07
CA ARG A 81 -4.55 -13.13 -6.63
C ARG A 81 -3.65 -11.91 -6.84
N ASN A 82 -2.37 -12.01 -6.50
CA ASN A 82 -1.41 -10.94 -6.75
C ASN A 82 -1.26 -10.65 -8.25
N LEU A 83 -1.22 -11.69 -9.09
CA LEU A 83 -1.19 -11.55 -10.54
C LEU A 83 -2.42 -10.79 -11.05
N ALA A 84 -3.62 -11.20 -10.63
CA ALA A 84 -4.85 -10.54 -11.03
C ALA A 84 -4.88 -9.05 -10.62
N ILE A 85 -4.48 -8.74 -9.39
CA ILE A 85 -4.38 -7.35 -8.92
C ILE A 85 -3.36 -6.56 -9.76
N GLY A 86 -2.20 -7.15 -10.04
CA GLY A 86 -1.15 -6.54 -10.85
C GLY A 86 -1.63 -6.20 -12.26
N LEU A 87 -2.27 -7.15 -12.94
CA LEU A 87 -2.80 -6.96 -14.28
C LEU A 87 -3.89 -5.87 -14.32
N MET A 88 -4.80 -5.84 -13.34
CA MET A 88 -5.82 -4.79 -13.27
C MET A 88 -5.21 -3.40 -13.07
N ARG A 89 -4.16 -3.28 -12.23
CA ARG A 89 -3.42 -2.01 -12.09
C ARG A 89 -2.72 -1.62 -13.38
N GLN A 90 -2.13 -2.58 -14.11
CA GLN A 90 -1.51 -2.32 -15.41
C GLN A 90 -2.54 -1.87 -16.47
N ALA A 91 -3.76 -2.38 -16.42
CA ALA A 91 -4.87 -1.91 -17.24
C ALA A 91 -5.48 -0.57 -16.76
N GLY A 92 -4.89 0.09 -15.77
CA GLY A 92 -5.28 1.43 -15.32
C GLY A 92 -6.38 1.47 -14.26
N TRP A 93 -6.80 0.33 -13.71
CA TRP A 93 -7.80 0.32 -12.64
C TRP A 93 -7.23 0.81 -11.32
N THR A 94 -7.89 1.82 -10.74
CA THR A 94 -7.60 2.31 -9.38
C THR A 94 -8.46 1.62 -8.33
N ASN A 95 -9.68 1.21 -8.68
CA ASN A 95 -10.59 0.44 -7.83
C ASN A 95 -10.60 -1.04 -8.25
N ILE A 96 -9.95 -1.88 -7.44
CA ILE A 96 -9.80 -3.32 -7.72
C ILE A 96 -11.12 -4.09 -7.56
N ALA A 97 -12.01 -3.66 -6.66
CA ALA A 97 -13.31 -4.32 -6.50
C ALA A 97 -14.17 -4.12 -7.76
N ALA A 98 -14.24 -2.88 -8.26
CA ALA A 98 -14.94 -2.57 -9.51
C ALA A 98 -14.36 -3.32 -10.72
N ALA A 99 -13.02 -3.38 -10.80
CA ALA A 99 -12.32 -4.14 -11.83
C ALA A 99 -12.65 -5.65 -11.75
N THR A 100 -12.69 -6.20 -10.53
CA THR A 100 -13.05 -7.60 -10.29
C THR A 100 -14.48 -7.90 -10.76
N ASP A 101 -15.43 -7.01 -10.48
CA ASP A 101 -16.82 -7.16 -10.94
C ASP A 101 -16.94 -7.00 -12.47
N HIS A 102 -16.16 -6.10 -13.08
CA HIS A 102 -16.08 -5.94 -14.53
C HIS A 102 -15.60 -7.22 -15.22
N TYR A 103 -14.48 -7.79 -14.79
CA TYR A 103 -13.94 -9.01 -15.38
C TYR A 103 -14.75 -10.26 -15.04
N ARG A 104 -15.42 -10.30 -13.88
CA ARG A 104 -16.38 -11.36 -13.54
C ARG A 104 -17.57 -11.36 -14.49
N SER A 105 -18.08 -10.19 -14.86
CA SER A 105 -19.21 -10.06 -15.79
C SER A 105 -18.82 -10.17 -17.27
N ARG A 106 -17.52 -10.08 -17.59
CA ARG A 106 -16.97 -10.14 -18.96
C ARG A 106 -15.70 -11.00 -19.00
N PRO A 107 -15.83 -12.33 -18.90
CA PRO A 107 -14.68 -13.22 -18.85
C PRO A 107 -13.78 -13.11 -20.09
N ASP A 108 -14.34 -12.78 -21.26
CA ASP A 108 -13.57 -12.60 -22.50
C ASP A 108 -12.56 -11.44 -22.42
N HIS A 109 -12.87 -10.40 -21.65
CA HIS A 109 -11.93 -9.30 -21.42
C HIS A 109 -10.77 -9.75 -20.53
N ALA A 110 -11.02 -10.70 -19.61
CA ALA A 110 -9.99 -11.25 -18.74
C ALA A 110 -9.08 -12.23 -19.49
N THR A 111 -9.62 -13.02 -20.42
CA THR A 111 -8.81 -13.91 -21.26
C THR A 111 -7.98 -13.14 -22.28
N ALA A 112 -8.53 -12.07 -22.86
CA ALA A 112 -7.78 -11.16 -23.73
C ALA A 112 -6.58 -10.51 -23.01
N MET A 113 -6.73 -10.16 -21.72
CA MET A 113 -5.64 -9.62 -20.90
C MET A 113 -4.47 -10.60 -20.70
N LEU A 114 -4.72 -11.90 -20.84
CA LEU A 114 -3.72 -12.96 -20.70
C LEU A 114 -3.23 -13.50 -22.04
N ASP A 115 -3.67 -12.92 -23.17
CA ASP A 115 -3.50 -13.47 -24.51
C ASP A 115 -3.98 -14.94 -24.64
N LEU A 116 -5.01 -15.30 -23.85
CA LEU A 116 -5.63 -16.63 -23.83
C LEU A 116 -6.93 -16.67 -24.65
N ALA A 117 -7.21 -15.64 -25.45
CA ALA A 117 -8.38 -15.63 -26.31
C ALA A 117 -8.26 -16.75 -27.36
N VAL A 118 -9.16 -17.73 -27.29
CA VAL A 118 -9.36 -18.82 -28.28
C VAL A 118 -10.63 -18.55 -29.05
#